data_AF-A0A7J2SHY8-F1
#
_entry.id   AF-A0A7J2SHY8-F1
#
_cell.length_a   1.000
_cell.length_b   1.000
_cell.length_c   1.000
_cell.angle_alpha   90.00
_cell.angle_beta   90.00
_cell.angle_gamma   90.00
#
_symmetry.space_group_name_H-M   'P 1'
#
loop_
_entity.id
_entity.type
_entity.pdbx_description
1 polymer ?
#
loop_
_entity_poly.entity_id
_entity_poly.type
_entity_poly.pdbx_seq_one_letter_code
_entity_poly.pdbx_strand_id
1 'polypeptide(L)' 'MMDKIDIYLEIAKKHRVISGYFKLIDAIFEKGGIITPKELEKEYGFNKYVYERLKKLLEWGIIEKIIIDNRLAYSIKQK' A
#
# COMPACT_ATOMS: atom_id res chain seq x y z
N MET A 1 -8.94 4.96 -10.85
CA MET A 1 -8.41 4.63 -9.51
C MET A 1 -9.28 3.54 -8.90
N MET A 2 -8.70 2.43 -8.42
CA MET A 2 -9.48 1.38 -7.75
C MET A 2 -10.17 1.93 -6.51
N ASP A 3 -11.44 1.59 -6.32
CA ASP A 3 -12.16 1.92 -5.10
C ASP A 3 -11.60 1.15 -3.90
N LYS A 4 -11.59 1.80 -2.75
CA LYS A 4 -11.02 1.27 -1.51
C LYS A 4 -11.65 -0.06 -1.09
N ILE A 5 -12.96 -0.20 -1.31
CA ILE A 5 -13.73 -1.42 -1.00
C ILE A 5 -13.29 -2.58 -1.89
N ASP A 6 -13.05 -2.34 -3.19
CA ASP A 6 -12.61 -3.39 -4.12
C ASP A 6 -11.22 -3.92 -3.73
N ILE A 7 -10.33 -3.03 -3.32
CA ILE A 7 -8.99 -3.40 -2.83
C ILE A 7 -9.10 -4.29 -1.59
N TYR A 8 -9.98 -3.94 -0.64
CA TYR A 8 -10.19 -4.76 0.54
C TYR A 8 -10.70 -6.16 0.19
N LEU A 9 -11.62 -6.25 -0.76
CA LEU A 9 -12.14 -7.53 -1.24
C LEU A 9 -11.05 -8.35 -1.95
N GLU A 10 -10.19 -7.72 -2.76
CA GLU A 10 -9.05 -8.41 -3.39
C GLU A 10 -8.06 -8.93 -2.34
N ILE A 11 -7.72 -8.14 -1.31
CA ILE A 11 -6.86 -8.57 -0.20
C ILE A 11 -7.50 -9.74 0.57
N ALA A 12 -8.79 -9.65 0.89
CA ALA A 12 -9.52 -10.70 1.60
C ALA A 12 -9.56 -12.02 0.83
N LYS A 13 -9.59 -11.98 -0.50
CA LYS A 13 -9.48 -13.16 -1.36
C LYS A 13 -8.06 -13.76 -1.37
N LYS A 14 -7.03 -12.95 -1.15
CA LYS A 14 -5.61 -13.38 -1.24
C LYS A 14 -5.03 -13.85 0.09
N HIS A 15 -5.54 -13.37 1.23
CA HIS A 15 -4.90 -13.58 2.53
C HIS A 15 -5.91 -13.70 3.68
N ARG A 16 -5.65 -14.60 4.64
CA ARG A 16 -6.54 -14.78 5.81
C ARG A 16 -6.38 -13.68 6.85
N VAL A 17 -5.15 -13.22 7.09
CA VAL A 17 -4.86 -12.13 8.04
C VAL A 17 -4.77 -10.81 7.28
N ILE A 18 -5.80 -9.97 7.37
CA ILE A 18 -5.99 -8.80 6.48
C ILE A 18 -5.87 -7.44 7.17
N SER A 19 -6.06 -7.38 8.48
CA SER A 19 -6.14 -6.11 9.23
C SER A 19 -4.93 -5.20 9.03
N GLY A 20 -3.73 -5.78 8.98
CA GLY A 20 -2.51 -5.02 8.74
C GLY A 20 -2.34 -4.51 7.31
N TYR A 21 -2.95 -5.16 6.32
CA TYR A 21 -2.97 -4.67 4.94
C TYR A 21 -3.99 -3.55 4.79
N PHE A 22 -5.15 -3.66 5.43
CA PHE A 22 -6.18 -2.61 5.39
C PHE A 22 -5.65 -1.31 5.98
N LYS A 23 -4.99 -1.36 7.14
CA LYS A 23 -4.33 -0.18 7.73
C LYS A 23 -3.31 0.46 6.78
N LEU A 24 -2.53 -0.35 6.08
CA LEU A 24 -1.55 0.16 5.12
C LEU A 24 -2.21 0.82 3.91
N ILE A 25 -3.30 0.23 3.40
CA ILE A 25 -4.11 0.84 2.33
C ILE A 25 -4.75 2.14 2.81
N ASP A 26 -5.25 2.18 4.05
CA ASP A 26 -5.83 3.38 4.66
C ASP A 26 -4.86 4.54 4.65
N ALA A 27 -3.64 4.31 5.14
CA ALA A 27 -2.58 5.29 5.14
C ALA A 27 -2.26 5.82 3.73
N ILE A 28 -2.23 4.93 2.72
CA ILE A 28 -1.99 5.34 1.33
C ILE A 28 -3.14 6.23 0.82
N PHE A 29 -4.39 5.89 1.11
CA PHE A 29 -5.55 6.71 0.73
C PHE A 29 -5.59 8.06 1.46
N GLU A 30 -5.26 8.10 2.75
CA GLU A 30 -5.16 9.35 3.53
C GLU A 30 -4.10 10.31 2.97
N LYS A 31 -3.10 9.76 2.26
CA LYS A 31 -2.08 10.52 1.52
C LYS A 31 -2.46 10.85 0.07
N GLY A 32 -3.72 10.67 -0.31
CA GLY A 32 -4.19 10.95 -1.67
C GLY A 32 -3.91 9.81 -2.66
N GLY A 33 -3.73 8.58 -2.17
CA GLY A 33 -3.49 7.40 -2.99
C GLY A 33 -2.02 7.12 -3.30
N ILE A 34 -1.10 7.92 -2.75
CA ILE A 34 0.35 7.82 -2.99
C ILE A 34 1.08 7.95 -1.65
N ILE A 35 2.09 7.10 -1.41
CA ILE A 35 2.92 7.20 -0.21
C ILE A 35 4.41 7.00 -0.55
N THR A 36 5.29 7.77 0.06
CA THR A 36 6.74 7.60 -0.09
C THR A 36 7.31 6.64 0.97
N PRO A 37 8.47 5.99 0.73
CA PRO A 37 9.18 5.22 1.76
C PRO A 37 9.44 6.02 3.03
N LYS A 38 9.74 7.33 2.89
CA LYS A 38 10.00 8.22 4.02
C LYS A 38 8.76 8.45 4.89
N GLU A 39 7.59 8.55 4.28
CA GLU A 39 6.33 8.67 5.01
C GLU A 39 5.94 7.38 5.69
N LEU A 40 6.11 6.24 5.00
CA LEU A 40 5.93 4.92 5.61
C LEU A 40 6.81 4.73 6.84
N GLU A 41 8.09 5.11 6.75
CA GLU A 41 9.02 5.04 7.88
C GLU A 41 8.64 5.99 9.01
N LYS A 42 8.16 7.20 8.71
CA LYS A 42 7.70 8.16 9.72
C LYS A 42 6.46 7.64 10.48
N GLU A 43 5.55 6.98 9.79
CA GLU A 43 4.26 6.54 10.36
C GLU A 43 4.38 5.20 11.10
N TYR A 44 5.19 4.27 10.57
CA TYR A 44 5.29 2.91 11.09
C TYR A 44 6.66 2.57 11.70
N GLY A 45 7.64 3.46 11.58
CA GLY A 45 9.05 3.15 11.90
C GLY A 45 9.67 2.14 10.93
N PHE A 46 10.86 1.65 11.27
CA PHE A 46 11.47 0.48 10.62
C PHE A 46 10.76 -0.80 11.04
N ASN A 47 9.52 -0.98 10.58
CA ASN A 47 8.71 -2.15 10.89
C ASN A 47 8.77 -3.17 9.74
N LYS A 48 9.52 -4.26 9.94
CA LYS A 48 9.68 -5.34 8.96
C LYS A 48 8.34 -5.86 8.41
N TYR A 49 7.31 -5.98 9.26
CA TYR A 49 6.00 -6.48 8.83
C TYR A 49 5.28 -5.53 7.88
N VAL A 50 5.50 -4.22 7.99
CA VAL A 50 4.91 -3.23 7.07
C VAL A 50 5.56 -3.36 5.70
N TYR A 51 6.89 -3.50 5.64
CA TYR A 51 7.61 -3.73 4.39
C TYR A 51 7.24 -5.06 3.72
N GLU A 52 7.05 -6.14 4.50
CA GLU A 52 6.57 -7.41 3.96
C GLU A 52 5.16 -7.29 3.38
N ARG A 53 4.25 -6.57 4.05
CA ARG A 53 2.90 -6.33 3.53
C ARG A 53 2.93 -5.49 2.26
N LEU A 54 3.73 -4.42 2.25
CA LEU A 54 3.93 -3.56 1.07
C LEU A 54 4.43 -4.36 -0.12
N LYS A 55 5.39 -5.28 0.10
CA LYS A 55 5.89 -6.18 -0.95
C LYS A 55 4.78 -7.07 -1.49
N LYS A 56 3.94 -7.67 -0.65
CA LYS A 56 2.82 -8.50 -1.13
C LYS A 56 1.77 -7.69 -1.89
N LEU A 57 1.47 -6.46 -1.47
CA LEU A 57 0.55 -5.59 -2.20
C LEU A 57 1.06 -5.27 -3.61
N LEU A 58 2.39 -5.10 -3.77
CA LEU A 58 3.04 -4.97 -5.08
C LEU A 58 2.92 -6.27 -5.91
N GLU A 59 3.21 -7.42 -5.30
CA GLU A 59 3.10 -8.73 -5.96
C GLU A 59 1.66 -9.04 -6.41
N TRP A 60 0.67 -8.59 -5.65
CA TRP A 60 -0.74 -8.73 -6.02
C TRP A 60 -1.21 -7.68 -7.04
N GLY A 61 -0.37 -6.69 -7.37
CA GLY A 61 -0.70 -5.64 -8.32
C GLY A 61 -1.75 -4.64 -7.83
N ILE A 62 -1.95 -4.55 -6.51
CA ILE A 62 -2.87 -3.59 -5.86
C ILE A 62 -2.23 -2.21 -5.83
N ILE A 63 -0.92 -2.18 -5.55
CA ILE A 63 -0.11 -0.98 -5.59
C ILE A 63 0.99 -1.13 -6.64
N GLU A 64 1.55 -0.02 -7.06
CA GLU A 64 2.66 0.04 -8.01
C GLU A 64 3.74 1.00 -7.54
N LYS A 65 4.96 0.80 -8.03
CA LYS A 65 6.07 1.72 -7.80
C LYS A 65 6.04 2.81 -8.85
N ILE A 66 6.07 4.06 -8.42
CA ILE A 66 6.15 5.22 -9.29
C ILE A 66 7.34 6.10 -8.86
N ILE A 67 7.82 6.94 -9.78
CA ILE A 67 8.85 7.93 -9.49
C ILE A 67 8.20 9.31 -9.54
N ILE A 68 8.29 10.06 -8.45
CA ILE A 68 7.82 11.44 -8.34
C ILE A 68 9.02 12.28 -7.91
N ASP A 69 9.36 13.32 -8.65
CA ASP A 69 10.49 14.22 -8.34
C ASP A 69 11.81 13.47 -8.07
N ASN A 70 12.14 12.48 -8.90
CA ASN A 70 13.30 11.58 -8.74
C ASN A 70 13.30 10.78 -7.42
N ARG A 71 12.15 10.60 -6.78
CA ARG A 71 11.98 9.80 -5.56
C ARG A 71 11.00 8.66 -5.80
N LEU A 72 11.31 7.50 -5.21
CA LEU A 72 10.41 6.36 -5.20
C LEU A 72 9.16 6.68 -4.37
N ALA A 73 7.99 6.36 -4.91
CA ALA A 73 6.73 6.33 -4.19
C ALA A 73 5.94 5.08 -4.58
N TYR A 74 4.92 4.77 -3.78
CA TYR A 74 3.98 3.69 -4.02
C TYR A 74 2.60 4.30 -4.23
N SER A 75 1.94 3.95 -5.33
CA SER A 75 0.60 4.41 -5.65
C SER A 75 -0.37 3.24 -5.67
N ILE A 76 -1.63 3.50 -5.30
CA ILE A 76 -2.72 2.59 -5.62
C ILE A 76 -2.83 2.48 -7.14
N LYS A 77 -2.84 1.26 -7.66
CA LYS A 77 -2.93 1.03 -9.09
C LYS A 77 -4.29 1.49 -9.61
N GLN A 78 -4.29 2.30 -10.64
CA GLN A 78 -5.52 2.64 -11.35
C GLN A 78 -5.77 1.54 -12.38
N LYS A 79 -6.72 0.64 -12.08
CA LYS A 79 -7.21 -0.34 -13.06
C LYS A 79 -7.92 0.37 -14.21
#